data_AF-A0A9E1KQZ7-F1
#
_entry.id   AF-A0A9E1KQZ7-F1
#
_cell.length_a   1.000
_cell.length_b   1.000
_cell.length_c   1.000
_cell.angle_alpha   90.00
_cell.angle_beta   90.00
_cell.angle_gamma   90.00
#
_symmetry.space_group_name_H-M   'P 1'
#
loop_
_entity.id
_entity.type
_entity.pdbx_description
1 polymer ?
#
loop_
_entity_poly.entity_id
_entity_poly.type
_entity_poly.pdbx_seq_one_letter_code
_entity_poly.pdbx_strand_id
1 'polypeptide(L)'
;MQMYPRAIFKLVLPLVFVVVAFGGRTYLADLTAESRIILTNLPYLICVVAVFMAYQFSFCRLLLAAVGISALYWLVQNRLQISLSDPVAARSYLSAALSLPLLAFYLMWIPERGIWNIHGLFSAAGFALIIVACIELASRLLDSSDAVSAAFTAWPAEGYVMSYGATLLTMIVVLAGVLMLYFRNSDAQSALVGCVVALYLALAFL
;
A
#
# COMPACT_ATOMS: atom_id res chain seq x y z
N MET A 1 -15.44 -24.51 -7.68
CA MET A 1 -14.85 -23.56 -6.72
C MET A 1 -15.76 -23.50 -5.50
N GLN A 2 -15.22 -23.69 -4.29
CA GLN A 2 -16.01 -23.56 -3.06
C GLN A 2 -16.16 -22.08 -2.69
N MET A 3 -17.35 -21.69 -2.22
CA MET A 3 -17.67 -20.31 -1.84
C MET A 3 -17.66 -20.15 -0.32
N TYR A 4 -17.01 -19.12 0.20
CA TYR A 4 -16.89 -18.86 1.64
C TYR A 4 -17.46 -17.48 2.01
N PRO A 5 -18.79 -17.32 2.08
CA PRO A 5 -19.40 -16.02 2.40
C PRO A 5 -18.95 -15.47 3.76
N ARG A 6 -18.68 -16.35 4.72
CA ARG A 6 -18.16 -15.95 6.05
C ARG A 6 -16.76 -15.36 6.01
N ALA A 7 -15.98 -15.58 4.95
CA ALA A 7 -14.64 -15.01 4.82
C ALA A 7 -14.66 -13.47 4.73
N ILE A 8 -15.76 -12.88 4.24
CA ILE A 8 -15.91 -11.42 4.14
C ILE A 8 -15.89 -10.78 5.53
N PHE A 9 -16.40 -11.45 6.57
CA PHE A 9 -16.35 -10.92 7.93
C PHE A 9 -14.92 -10.73 8.47
N LYS A 10 -13.92 -11.38 7.87
CA LYS A 10 -12.51 -11.17 8.22
C LYS A 10 -12.03 -9.75 7.84
N LEU A 11 -12.72 -9.06 6.92
CA LEU A 11 -12.44 -7.67 6.59
C LEU A 11 -12.90 -6.68 7.67
N VAL A 12 -13.79 -7.09 8.58
CA VAL A 12 -14.29 -6.20 9.62
C VAL A 12 -13.14 -5.66 10.47
N LEU A 13 -12.23 -6.52 10.92
CA LEU A 13 -11.13 -6.10 11.78
C LEU A 13 -10.19 -5.09 11.09
N PRO A 14 -9.65 -5.35 9.88
CA PRO A 14 -8.88 -4.35 9.15
C PRO A 14 -9.65 -3.05 8.89
N LEU A 15 -10.93 -3.12 8.55
CA LEU A 15 -11.75 -1.94 8.31
C LEU A 15 -11.94 -1.11 9.57
N VAL A 16 -12.16 -1.74 10.74
CA VAL A 16 -12.23 -1.02 12.02
C VAL A 16 -10.92 -0.27 12.28
N PHE A 17 -9.76 -0.91 12.09
CA PHE A 17 -8.48 -0.23 12.24
C PHE A 17 -8.32 0.96 11.29
N VAL A 18 -8.72 0.82 10.03
CA VAL A 18 -8.66 1.91 9.05
C VAL A 18 -9.58 3.06 9.44
N VAL A 19 -10.83 2.78 9.81
CA VAL A 19 -11.81 3.81 10.20
C VAL A 19 -11.35 4.54 11.46
N VAL A 20 -10.87 3.80 12.46
CA VAL A 20 -10.34 4.38 13.71
C VAL A 20 -9.11 5.23 13.43
N ALA A 21 -8.17 4.76 12.61
CA ALA A 21 -6.98 5.52 12.26
C ALA A 21 -7.31 6.79 11.46
N PHE A 22 -8.21 6.67 10.48
CA PHE A 22 -8.63 7.80 9.64
C PHE A 22 -9.41 8.84 10.44
N GLY A 23 -10.36 8.40 11.28
CA GLY A 23 -11.10 9.29 12.18
C GLY A 23 -10.22 9.88 13.29
N GLY A 24 -9.25 9.12 13.79
CA GLY A 24 -8.30 9.56 14.81
C GLY A 24 -7.35 10.67 14.33
N ARG A 25 -7.15 10.80 13.01
CA ARG A 25 -6.29 11.82 12.40
C ARG A 25 -6.67 13.24 12.81
N THR A 26 -7.96 13.53 13.01
CA THR A 26 -8.42 14.90 13.36
C THR A 26 -7.91 15.37 14.72
N TYR A 27 -7.63 14.44 15.63
CA TYR A 27 -7.12 14.73 16.97
C TYR A 27 -5.58 14.87 17.02
N LEU A 28 -4.89 14.74 15.90
CA LEU A 28 -3.43 14.92 15.85
C LEU A 28 -3.00 16.33 16.26
N ALA A 29 -3.87 17.33 16.03
CA ALA A 29 -3.62 18.73 16.41
C ALA A 29 -3.51 18.90 17.94
N ASP A 30 -4.28 18.12 18.70
CA ASP A 30 -4.40 18.24 20.15
C ASP A 30 -3.32 17.47 20.92
N LEU A 31 -2.49 16.69 20.21
CA LEU A 31 -1.41 15.91 20.83
C LEU A 31 -0.25 16.79 21.29
N THR A 32 0.25 16.49 22.49
CA THR A 32 1.48 17.07 23.03
C THR A 32 2.70 16.76 22.15
N ALA A 33 3.76 17.56 22.28
CA ALA A 33 4.99 17.36 21.51
C ALA A 33 5.60 15.96 21.71
N GLU A 34 5.60 15.44 22.94
CA GLU A 34 6.11 14.10 23.26
C GLU A 34 5.28 13.00 22.59
N SER A 35 3.94 13.10 22.66
CA SER A 35 3.04 12.13 22.03
C SER A 35 3.21 12.11 20.51
N ARG A 36 3.46 13.28 19.89
CA ARG A 36 3.74 13.37 18.44
C ARG A 36 5.04 12.66 18.07
N ILE A 37 6.11 12.82 18.86
CA ILE A 37 7.37 12.11 18.62
C ILE A 37 7.17 10.60 18.68
N ILE A 38 6.45 10.11 19.69
CA ILE A 38 6.14 8.69 19.81
C ILE A 38 5.34 8.22 18.59
N LEU A 39 4.29 8.95 18.21
CA LEU A 39 3.42 8.59 17.10
C LEU A 39 4.14 8.58 15.75
N THR A 40 5.06 9.51 15.51
CA THR A 40 5.88 9.56 14.28
C THR A 40 6.83 8.35 14.19
N ASN A 41 7.33 7.85 15.31
CA ASN A 41 8.27 6.72 15.34
C ASN A 41 7.58 5.35 15.45
N LEU A 42 6.32 5.31 15.90
CA LEU A 42 5.57 4.08 16.11
C LEU A 42 5.47 3.20 14.84
N PRO A 43 5.22 3.74 13.62
CA PRO A 43 5.16 2.92 12.42
C PRO A 43 6.48 2.21 12.12
N TYR A 44 7.64 2.86 12.36
CA TYR A 44 8.94 2.22 12.19
C TYR A 44 9.12 1.04 13.15
N LEU A 45 8.74 1.22 14.42
CA LEU A 45 8.82 0.17 15.43
C LEU A 45 7.92 -1.02 15.07
N ILE A 46 6.67 -0.76 14.70
CA ILE A 46 5.71 -1.80 14.29
C ILE A 46 6.22 -2.54 13.05
N CYS A 47 6.78 -1.84 12.08
CA CYS A 47 7.35 -2.45 10.87
C CYS A 47 8.53 -3.36 11.20
N VAL A 48 9.44 -2.94 12.07
CA VAL A 48 10.58 -3.78 12.53
C VAL A 48 10.07 -5.05 13.20
N VAL A 49 9.08 -4.94 14.09
CA VAL A 49 8.45 -6.10 14.73
C VAL A 49 7.80 -7.00 13.68
N ALA A 50 7.04 -6.44 12.74
CA ALA A 50 6.37 -7.21 11.69
C ALA A 50 7.37 -7.97 10.78
N VAL A 51 8.47 -7.32 10.40
CA VAL A 51 9.57 -7.93 9.64
C VAL A 51 10.20 -9.08 10.44
N PHE A 52 10.51 -8.86 11.71
CA PHE A 52 11.09 -9.89 12.57
C PHE A 52 10.16 -11.10 12.73
N MET A 53 8.87 -10.84 12.97
CA MET A 53 7.86 -11.89 13.10
C MET A 53 7.68 -12.68 11.79
N ALA A 54 7.59 -11.99 10.65
CA ALA A 54 7.45 -12.63 9.35
C ALA A 54 8.69 -13.45 8.98
N TYR A 55 9.88 -12.96 9.36
CA TYR A 55 11.14 -13.68 9.19
C TYR A 55 11.20 -14.95 10.06
N GLN A 56 10.89 -14.84 11.34
CA GLN A 56 10.91 -15.96 12.30
C GLN A 56 9.97 -17.10 11.88
N PHE A 57 8.79 -16.77 11.33
CA PHE A 57 7.82 -17.76 10.84
C PHE A 57 7.96 -18.10 9.35
N SER A 58 8.97 -17.55 8.67
CA SER A 58 9.22 -17.78 7.24
C SER A 58 8.03 -17.43 6.32
N PHE A 59 7.21 -16.45 6.70
CA PHE A 59 6.09 -15.97 5.89
C PHE A 59 6.56 -14.94 4.86
N CYS A 60 6.98 -15.43 3.69
CA CYS A 60 7.54 -14.60 2.62
C CYS A 60 6.58 -13.48 2.20
N ARG A 61 5.28 -13.79 2.09
CA ARG A 61 4.29 -12.82 1.64
C ARG A 61 4.13 -11.67 2.63
N LEU A 62 4.04 -11.99 3.93
CA LEU A 62 3.93 -10.99 4.99
C LEU A 62 5.23 -10.20 5.17
N LEU A 63 6.39 -10.84 4.97
CA LEU A 63 7.68 -10.16 5.00
C LEU A 63 7.76 -9.09 3.89
N LEU A 64 7.42 -9.46 2.65
CA LEU A 64 7.42 -8.52 1.52
C LEU A 64 6.41 -7.39 1.73
N ALA A 65 5.23 -7.68 2.29
CA ALA A 65 4.26 -6.65 2.66
C ALA A 65 4.83 -5.68 3.70
N ALA A 66 5.44 -6.19 4.78
CA ALA A 66 6.03 -5.37 5.84
C ALA A 66 7.17 -4.49 5.31
N VAL A 67 8.06 -5.06 4.48
CA VAL A 67 9.14 -4.31 3.82
C VAL A 67 8.57 -3.24 2.88
N GLY A 68 7.55 -3.58 2.08
CA GLY A 68 6.89 -2.63 1.19
C GLY A 68 6.25 -1.46 1.93
N ILE A 69 5.53 -1.73 3.02
CA ILE A 69 4.93 -0.70 3.89
C ILE A 69 6.02 0.17 4.53
N SER A 70 7.11 -0.44 5.00
CA SER A 70 8.25 0.28 5.58
C SER A 70 8.88 1.24 4.57
N ALA A 71 9.12 0.77 3.35
CA ALA A 71 9.69 1.56 2.26
C ALA A 71 8.75 2.70 1.85
N LEU A 72 7.45 2.45 1.77
CA LEU A 72 6.44 3.47 1.46
C LEU A 72 6.38 4.54 2.56
N TYR A 73 6.38 4.14 3.84
CA TYR A 73 6.40 5.08 4.94
C TYR A 73 7.66 5.94 4.95
N TRP A 74 8.83 5.32 4.71
CA TRP A 74 10.09 6.04 4.54
C TRP A 74 10.02 7.02 3.36
N LEU A 75 9.44 6.63 2.23
CA LEU A 75 9.27 7.50 1.06
C LEU A 75 8.38 8.70 1.40
N VAL A 76 7.25 8.48 2.07
CA VAL A 76 6.32 9.55 2.48
C VAL A 76 7.01 10.55 3.39
N GLN A 77 7.78 10.07 4.37
CA GLN A 77 8.48 10.93 5.33
C GLN A 77 9.67 11.69 4.73
N ASN A 78 10.38 11.12 3.75
CA ASN A 78 11.61 11.73 3.23
C ASN A 78 11.44 12.46 1.89
N ARG A 79 10.45 12.10 1.08
CA ARG A 79 10.29 12.62 -0.30
C ARG A 79 8.97 13.34 -0.53
N LEU A 80 7.91 13.02 0.21
CA LEU A 80 6.58 13.60 0.02
C LEU A 80 6.24 14.74 1.00
N GLN A 81 7.24 15.24 1.74
CA GLN A 81 7.11 16.44 2.60
C GLN A 81 7.33 17.75 1.83
N ILE A 82 7.62 17.67 0.52
CA ILE A 82 7.79 18.82 -0.38
C ILE A 82 6.54 18.91 -1.26
N SER A 83 6.26 20.11 -1.78
CA SER A 83 5.14 20.33 -2.70
C SER A 83 5.16 19.35 -3.88
N LEU A 84 4.00 18.77 -4.19
CA LEU A 84 3.78 17.93 -5.37
C LEU A 84 3.85 18.70 -6.70
N SER A 85 4.00 20.03 -6.65
CA SER A 85 4.37 20.83 -7.82
C SER A 85 5.82 20.59 -8.28
N ASP A 86 6.67 20.07 -7.38
CA ASP A 86 8.02 19.66 -7.75
C ASP A 86 7.96 18.36 -8.60
N PRO A 87 8.62 18.32 -9.78
CA PRO A 87 8.53 17.18 -10.68
C PRO A 87 9.10 15.89 -10.09
N VAL A 88 10.08 15.97 -9.19
CA VAL A 88 10.67 14.78 -8.54
C VAL A 88 9.72 14.22 -7.49
N ALA A 89 9.07 15.10 -6.71
CA ALA A 89 8.04 14.72 -5.75
C ALA A 89 6.82 14.10 -6.46
N ALA A 90 6.34 14.73 -7.54
CA ALA A 90 5.22 14.23 -8.34
C ALA A 90 5.48 12.83 -8.92
N ARG A 91 6.67 12.61 -9.48
CA ARG A 91 7.10 11.29 -10.01
C ARG A 91 7.16 10.23 -8.91
N SER A 92 7.69 10.58 -7.74
CA SER A 92 7.79 9.69 -6.58
C SER A 92 6.42 9.35 -5.99
N TYR A 93 5.50 10.33 -5.96
CA TYR A 93 4.13 10.13 -5.54
C TYR A 93 3.38 9.19 -6.48
N LEU A 94 3.48 9.42 -7.79
CA LEU A 94 2.81 8.59 -8.78
C LEU A 94 3.36 7.16 -8.79
N SER A 95 4.68 6.98 -8.67
CA SER A 95 5.26 5.64 -8.57
C SER A 95 4.80 4.89 -7.32
N ALA A 96 4.66 5.58 -6.18
CA ALA A 96 4.06 5.03 -4.96
C ALA A 96 2.58 4.66 -5.16
N ALA A 97 1.80 5.55 -5.78
CA ALA A 97 0.38 5.36 -6.05
C ALA A 97 0.10 4.19 -7.00
N LEU A 98 0.99 3.91 -7.96
CA LEU A 98 0.91 2.77 -8.87
C LEU A 98 1.43 1.47 -8.25
N SER A 99 2.55 1.54 -7.51
CA SER A 99 3.18 0.36 -6.92
C SER A 99 2.33 -0.25 -5.82
N LEU A 100 1.67 0.54 -4.99
CA LEU A 100 0.83 0.06 -3.89
C LEU A 100 -0.22 -0.98 -4.33
N PRO A 101 -1.15 -0.69 -5.27
CA PRO A 101 -2.14 -1.66 -5.69
C PRO A 101 -1.50 -2.84 -6.45
N LEU A 102 -0.47 -2.61 -7.27
CA LEU A 102 0.16 -3.68 -8.06
C LEU A 102 0.93 -4.67 -7.18
N LEU A 103 1.69 -4.19 -6.20
CA LEU A 103 2.41 -5.02 -5.24
C LEU A 103 1.44 -5.80 -4.36
N ALA A 104 0.36 -5.17 -3.90
CA ALA A 104 -0.64 -5.88 -3.12
C ALA A 104 -1.35 -6.95 -3.94
N PHE A 105 -1.73 -6.66 -5.18
CA PHE A 105 -2.31 -7.63 -6.10
C PHE A 105 -1.35 -8.81 -6.35
N TYR A 106 -0.07 -8.51 -6.55
CA TYR A 106 0.97 -9.52 -6.68
C TYR A 106 1.08 -10.42 -5.44
N LEU A 107 1.13 -9.83 -4.24
CA LEU A 107 1.17 -10.58 -2.98
C LEU A 107 -0.09 -11.41 -2.75
N MET A 108 -1.26 -10.92 -3.15
CA MET A 108 -2.52 -11.69 -3.10
C MET A 108 -2.49 -12.93 -4.00
N TRP A 109 -1.73 -12.88 -5.10
CA TRP A 109 -1.59 -13.98 -6.04
C TRP A 109 -0.58 -15.05 -5.59
N ILE A 110 0.51 -14.65 -4.94
CA ILE A 110 1.57 -15.55 -4.51
C ILE A 110 1.09 -16.48 -3.39
N PRO A 111 1.36 -17.81 -3.49
CA PRO A 111 1.09 -18.73 -2.40
C PRO A 111 2.04 -18.50 -1.21
N GLU A 112 1.56 -18.74 0.02
CA GLU A 112 2.42 -18.67 1.20
C GLU A 112 3.50 -19.77 1.13
N ARG A 113 4.77 -19.36 1.04
CA ARG A 113 5.94 -20.25 0.97
C ARG A 113 7.08 -19.65 1.79
N GLY A 114 8.01 -20.51 2.19
CA GLY A 114 9.21 -20.10 2.92
C GLY A 114 10.07 -19.10 2.14
N ILE A 115 10.75 -18.20 2.85
CA ILE A 115 11.66 -17.19 2.26
C ILE A 115 12.93 -17.83 1.71
N TRP A 116 13.46 -18.84 2.40
CA TRP A 116 14.75 -19.48 2.11
C TRP A 116 14.70 -20.55 1.01
N ASN A 117 13.77 -20.44 0.08
CA ASN A 117 13.69 -21.35 -1.07
C ASN A 117 13.68 -20.55 -2.38
N ILE A 118 13.86 -21.27 -3.49
CA ILE A 118 13.90 -20.66 -4.82
C ILE A 118 12.61 -19.88 -5.17
N HIS A 119 11.46 -20.32 -4.65
CA HIS A 119 10.20 -19.62 -4.85
C HIS A 119 10.13 -18.30 -4.07
N GLY A 120 10.69 -18.25 -2.86
CA GLY A 120 10.84 -17.03 -2.07
C GLY A 120 11.74 -16.03 -2.79
N LEU A 121 12.87 -16.49 -3.35
CA LEU A 121 13.76 -15.66 -4.16
C LEU A 121 13.04 -15.10 -5.40
N PHE A 122 12.33 -15.94 -6.17
CA PHE A 122 11.56 -15.47 -7.32
C PHE A 122 10.41 -14.52 -6.92
N SER A 123 9.80 -14.75 -5.76
CA SER A 123 8.74 -13.87 -5.24
C SER A 123 9.30 -12.49 -4.88
N ALA A 124 10.45 -12.43 -4.22
CA ALA A 124 11.13 -11.18 -3.91
C ALA A 124 11.62 -10.47 -5.17
N ALA A 125 12.17 -11.21 -6.15
CA ALA A 125 12.61 -10.65 -7.42
C ALA A 125 11.45 -10.06 -8.22
N GLY A 126 10.31 -10.77 -8.29
CA GLY A 126 9.10 -10.25 -8.94
C GLY A 126 8.55 -9.00 -8.23
N PHE A 127 8.56 -8.99 -6.90
CA PHE A 127 8.19 -7.82 -6.11
C PHE A 127 9.06 -6.60 -6.44
N ALA A 128 10.38 -6.78 -6.47
CA ALA A 128 11.33 -5.71 -6.82
C ALA A 128 11.18 -5.25 -8.27
N LEU A 129 10.94 -6.17 -9.21
CA LEU A 129 10.73 -5.86 -10.62
C LEU A 129 9.47 -5.00 -10.81
N ILE A 130 8.39 -5.29 -10.09
CA ILE A 130 7.17 -4.46 -10.11
C ILE A 130 7.47 -3.04 -9.61
N ILE A 131 8.26 -2.88 -8.55
CA ILE A 131 8.67 -1.55 -8.06
C ILE A 131 9.40 -0.78 -9.16
N VAL A 132 10.42 -1.39 -9.76
CA VAL A 132 11.21 -0.75 -10.83
C VAL A 132 10.31 -0.40 -12.01
N ALA A 133 9.42 -1.32 -12.43
CA ALA A 133 8.46 -1.07 -13.49
C ALA A 133 7.52 0.09 -13.18
N CYS A 134 7.07 0.25 -11.93
CA CYS A 134 6.22 1.37 -11.53
C CYS A 134 6.96 2.72 -11.54
N ILE A 135 8.25 2.73 -11.17
CA ILE A 135 9.10 3.93 -11.23
C ILE A 135 9.27 4.38 -12.68
N GLU A 136 9.62 3.44 -13.57
CA GLU A 136 9.78 3.69 -15.01
C GLU A 136 8.46 4.03 -15.70
N LEU A 137 7.35 3.43 -15.27
CA LEU A 137 6.03 3.74 -15.82
C LEU A 137 5.57 5.14 -15.39
N ALA A 138 5.81 5.53 -14.14
CA ALA A 138 5.43 6.85 -13.64
C ALA A 138 6.14 7.99 -14.40
N SER A 139 7.42 7.85 -14.72
CA SER A 139 8.14 8.84 -15.53
C SER A 139 7.55 8.95 -16.93
N ARG A 140 7.32 7.80 -17.59
CA ARG A 140 6.76 7.75 -18.94
C ARG A 140 5.33 8.28 -19.02
N LEU A 141 4.49 8.03 -18.01
CA LEU A 141 3.11 8.51 -17.99
C LEU A 141 3.04 10.03 -17.84
N LEU A 142 3.89 10.62 -17.01
CA LEU A 142 3.92 12.08 -16.84
C LEU A 142 4.47 12.81 -18.07
N ASP A 143 5.41 12.19 -18.78
CA ASP A 143 6.02 12.72 -20.01
C ASP A 143 5.22 12.34 -21.29
N SER A 144 4.03 11.72 -21.16
CA SER A 144 3.19 11.27 -22.28
C SER A 144 2.25 12.38 -22.80
N SER A 145 1.28 12.03 -23.67
CA SER A 145 0.34 13.02 -24.22
C SER A 145 -0.49 13.71 -23.14
N ASP A 146 -0.91 14.94 -23.40
CA ASP A 146 -1.64 15.79 -22.45
C ASP A 146 -2.86 15.09 -21.82
N ALA A 147 -3.60 14.30 -22.62
CA ALA A 147 -4.77 13.56 -22.15
C ALA A 147 -4.42 12.44 -21.16
N VAL A 148 -3.32 11.72 -21.37
CA VAL A 148 -2.87 10.65 -20.47
C VAL A 148 -2.25 11.27 -19.22
N SER A 149 -1.40 12.29 -19.39
CA SER A 149 -0.80 13.01 -18.27
C SER A 149 -1.87 13.56 -17.33
N ALA A 150 -2.93 14.19 -17.85
CA ALA A 150 -4.05 14.71 -17.06
C ALA A 150 -4.82 13.64 -16.25
N ALA A 151 -4.82 12.37 -16.67
CA ALA A 151 -5.44 11.29 -15.90
C ALA A 151 -4.56 10.81 -14.72
N PHE A 152 -3.27 11.12 -14.76
CA PHE A 152 -2.25 10.67 -13.80
C PHE A 152 -1.64 11.80 -12.96
N THR A 153 -2.02 13.06 -13.19
CA THR A 153 -1.63 14.19 -12.34
C THR A 153 -2.26 14.09 -10.94
N ALA A 154 -1.55 14.61 -9.95
CA ALA A 154 -2.07 14.77 -8.59
C ALA A 154 -3.11 15.90 -8.53
N TRP A 155 -3.96 15.88 -7.50
CA TRP A 155 -5.00 16.89 -7.23
C TRP A 155 -6.12 16.99 -8.29
N PRO A 156 -6.80 15.88 -8.63
CA PRO A 156 -7.93 15.96 -9.55
C PRO A 156 -9.16 16.66 -8.97
N ALA A 157 -9.27 16.78 -7.65
CA ALA A 157 -10.37 17.43 -6.94
C ALA A 157 -9.90 18.04 -5.61
N GLU A 158 -10.66 19.01 -5.09
CA GLU A 158 -10.34 19.65 -3.82
C GLU A 158 -10.36 18.65 -2.65
N GLY A 159 -9.29 18.62 -1.86
CA GLY A 159 -9.13 17.68 -0.76
C GLY A 159 -8.80 16.23 -1.17
N TYR A 160 -8.51 15.97 -2.45
CA TYR A 160 -8.14 14.65 -2.95
C TYR A 160 -6.86 14.71 -3.79
N VAL A 161 -5.82 14.00 -3.37
CA VAL A 161 -4.47 14.09 -3.94
C VAL A 161 -4.22 13.06 -5.04
N MET A 162 -4.79 11.86 -4.90
CA MET A 162 -4.46 10.72 -5.77
C MET A 162 -5.01 10.91 -7.18
N SER A 163 -4.32 10.39 -8.20
CA SER A 163 -4.79 10.52 -9.59
C SER A 163 -5.96 9.59 -9.90
N TYR A 164 -6.79 9.94 -10.90
CA TYR A 164 -7.92 9.10 -11.32
C TYR A 164 -7.46 7.71 -11.76
N GLY A 165 -6.37 7.63 -12.53
CA GLY A 165 -5.82 6.36 -13.00
C GLY A 165 -5.37 5.44 -11.86
N ALA A 166 -4.65 5.99 -10.87
CA ALA A 166 -4.21 5.21 -9.71
C ALA A 166 -5.39 4.81 -8.80
N THR A 167 -6.41 5.67 -8.70
CA THR A 167 -7.65 5.38 -7.96
C THR A 167 -8.40 4.21 -8.58
N LEU A 168 -8.62 4.24 -9.90
CA LEU A 168 -9.28 3.17 -10.63
C LEU A 168 -8.53 1.84 -10.47
N LEU A 169 -7.21 1.87 -10.64
CA LEU A 169 -6.34 0.70 -10.44
C LEU A 169 -6.49 0.11 -9.04
N THR A 170 -6.50 0.98 -8.02
CA THR A 170 -6.69 0.56 -6.63
C THR A 170 -8.05 -0.08 -6.40
N MET A 171 -9.12 0.52 -6.93
CA MET A 171 -10.47 -0.03 -6.83
C MET A 171 -10.57 -1.42 -7.49
N ILE A 172 -9.97 -1.59 -8.67
CA ILE A 172 -9.91 -2.89 -9.35
C ILE A 172 -9.18 -3.92 -8.49
N VAL A 173 -8.03 -3.55 -7.90
CA VAL A 173 -7.26 -4.46 -7.04
C VAL A 173 -8.00 -4.81 -5.75
N VAL A 174 -8.66 -3.84 -5.10
CA VAL A 174 -9.48 -4.10 -3.90
C VAL A 174 -10.63 -5.06 -4.23
N LEU A 175 -11.34 -4.81 -5.33
CA LEU A 175 -12.44 -5.67 -5.77
C LEU A 175 -11.94 -7.10 -6.08
N ALA A 176 -10.82 -7.21 -6.81
CA ALA A 176 -10.17 -8.50 -7.07
C ALA A 176 -9.74 -9.18 -5.75
N GLY A 177 -9.19 -8.43 -4.80
CA GLY A 177 -8.77 -8.92 -3.49
C GLY A 177 -9.93 -9.46 -2.65
N VAL A 178 -11.08 -8.78 -2.65
CA VAL A 178 -12.32 -9.23 -1.99
C VAL A 178 -12.87 -10.48 -2.66
N LEU A 179 -12.90 -10.54 -3.99
CA LEU A 179 -13.30 -11.75 -4.72
C LEU A 179 -12.37 -12.92 -4.40
N MET A 180 -11.05 -12.69 -4.39
CA MET A 180 -10.08 -13.70 -3.99
C MET A 180 -10.28 -14.17 -2.54
N LEU A 181 -10.58 -13.27 -1.61
CA LEU A 181 -10.90 -13.62 -0.23
C LEU A 181 -12.16 -14.50 -0.14
N TYR A 182 -13.20 -14.18 -0.91
CA TYR A 182 -14.43 -14.98 -0.98
C TYR A 182 -14.17 -16.43 -1.43
N PHE A 183 -13.21 -16.65 -2.34
CA PHE A 183 -12.86 -17.99 -2.83
C PHE A 183 -11.77 -18.70 -2.03
N ARG A 184 -10.85 -17.98 -1.38
CA ARG A 184 -9.67 -18.57 -0.70
C ARG A 184 -9.74 -18.58 0.82
N ASN A 185 -10.61 -17.77 1.45
CA ASN A 185 -10.79 -17.68 2.91
C ASN A 185 -9.49 -17.55 3.74
N SER A 186 -8.50 -16.80 3.23
CA SER A 186 -7.20 -16.63 3.88
C SER A 186 -7.14 -15.36 4.72
N ASP A 187 -6.61 -15.44 5.96
CA ASP A 187 -6.49 -14.27 6.85
C ASP A 187 -5.53 -13.22 6.30
N ALA A 188 -4.39 -13.66 5.75
CA ALA A 188 -3.44 -12.77 5.09
C ALA A 188 -4.04 -12.04 3.88
N GLN A 189 -4.99 -12.66 3.17
CA GLN A 189 -5.72 -11.99 2.09
C GLN A 189 -6.55 -10.82 2.64
N SER A 190 -7.27 -11.03 3.74
CA SER A 190 -8.06 -9.97 4.38
C SER A 190 -7.18 -8.84 4.92
N ALA A 191 -6.03 -9.17 5.50
CA ALA A 191 -5.04 -8.20 5.96
C ALA A 191 -4.47 -7.38 4.80
N LEU A 192 -4.10 -8.02 3.68
CA LEU A 192 -3.59 -7.31 2.49
C LEU A 192 -4.64 -6.37 1.89
N VAL A 193 -5.91 -6.79 1.79
CA VAL A 193 -6.99 -5.90 1.33
C VAL A 193 -7.12 -4.70 2.26
N GLY A 194 -7.12 -4.93 3.58
CA GLY A 194 -7.12 -3.85 4.57
C GLY A 194 -5.95 -2.89 4.41
N CYS A 195 -4.73 -3.41 4.22
CA CYS A 195 -3.54 -2.60 3.97
C CYS A 195 -3.67 -1.75 2.70
N VAL A 196 -4.20 -2.31 1.61
CA VAL A 196 -4.42 -1.53 0.37
C VAL A 196 -5.38 -0.37 0.62
N VAL A 197 -6.50 -0.62 1.31
CA VAL A 197 -7.47 0.42 1.65
C VAL A 197 -6.84 1.48 2.57
N ALA A 198 -6.08 1.06 3.58
CA ALA A 198 -5.39 1.96 4.50
C ALA A 198 -4.41 2.89 3.77
N LEU A 199 -3.55 2.30 2.95
CA LEU A 199 -2.52 3.03 2.20
C LEU A 199 -3.14 3.90 1.10
N TYR A 200 -4.22 3.45 0.47
CA TYR A 200 -5.01 4.24 -0.46
C TYR A 200 -5.52 5.51 0.21
N LEU A 201 -6.18 5.40 1.36
CA LEU A 201 -6.68 6.57 2.09
C LEU A 201 -5.53 7.48 2.55
N ALA A 202 -4.41 6.90 2.97
CA ALA A 202 -3.23 7.68 3.37
C ALA A 202 -2.65 8.51 2.22
N LEU A 203 -2.60 7.96 1.00
CA LEU A 203 -2.12 8.68 -0.19
C LEU A 203 -3.19 9.63 -0.76
N ALA A 204 -4.46 9.25 -0.74
CA ALA A 204 -5.56 10.02 -1.30
C ALA A 204 -5.84 11.31 -0.52
N PHE A 205 -5.61 11.32 0.78
CA PHE A 205 -5.90 12.44 1.66
C PHE A 205 -4.64 13.02 2.32
N LEU A 206 -3.46 12.87 1.68
CA LEU A 206 -2.17 13.25 2.27
C LEU A 206 -2.18 14.72 2.72
#